data_AF-A0A7C3TIL0-F1
#
_entry.id   AF-A0A7C3TIL0-F1
#
_cell.length_a   1.000
_cell.length_b   1.000
_cell.length_c   1.000
_cell.angle_alpha   90.00
_cell.angle_beta   90.00
_cell.angle_gamma   90.00
#
_symmetry.space_group_name_H-M   'P 1'
#
loop_
_entity.id
_entity.type
_entity.pdbx_description
1 polymer ?
#
loop_
_entity_poly.entity_id
_entity_poly.type
_entity_poly.pdbx_seq_one_letter_code
_entity_poly.pdbx_strand_id
1 'polypeptide(L)'
;MNMLFTAVAKRARLHNPMKNFELEEQQIEYRLDPLTGESTLITPGRAEYVKKYFVEDEEALQRFFEESRAGCPFCEENLWSKAARFPSDLIEEGVVKLGDVVAFPSLFAHSEYNAVIVLGKQHALRLSEFNRSILSQAISAAKVVLRRICEVDPDVKYAAFVINYLPPAGS
;
A
#
# COMPACT_ATOMS: atom_id res chain seq x y z
N MET A 1 -3.43 -26.41 10.23
CA MET A 1 -4.37 -25.90 9.20
C MET A 1 -3.78 -26.24 7.84
N ASN A 2 -4.50 -26.98 6.98
CA ASN A 2 -3.98 -27.40 5.68
C ASN A 2 -4.26 -26.29 4.66
N MET A 3 -3.24 -25.52 4.28
CA MET A 3 -3.38 -24.39 3.35
C MET A 3 -3.29 -24.91 1.90
N LEU A 4 -4.37 -25.51 1.42
CA LEU A 4 -4.44 -26.06 0.07
C LEU A 4 -5.18 -25.10 -0.85
N PHE A 5 -4.50 -24.62 -1.88
CA PHE A 5 -5.16 -23.92 -2.98
C PHE A 5 -5.99 -24.93 -3.77
N THR A 6 -7.29 -24.65 -3.92
CA THR A 6 -8.17 -25.45 -4.77
C THR A 6 -8.59 -24.64 -5.99
N ALA A 7 -8.54 -25.27 -7.16
CA ALA A 7 -8.97 -24.67 -8.41
C ALA A 7 -9.91 -25.62 -9.14
N VAL A 8 -11.00 -25.06 -9.70
CA VAL A 8 -11.94 -25.78 -10.56
C VAL A 8 -12.00 -25.07 -11.90
N ALA A 9 -11.56 -25.76 -12.95
CA ALA A 9 -11.66 -25.27 -14.32
C ALA A 9 -13.05 -25.56 -14.90
N LYS A 10 -13.64 -24.56 -15.53
CA LYS A 10 -14.89 -24.62 -16.30
C LYS A 10 -14.69 -23.97 -17.67
N ARG A 11 -15.69 -24.11 -18.53
CA ARG A 11 -15.69 -23.56 -19.88
C ARG A 11 -16.98 -22.80 -20.15
N ALA A 12 -16.87 -21.60 -20.68
CA ALA A 12 -17.96 -20.89 -21.35
C ALA A 12 -17.90 -21.20 -22.84
N ARG A 13 -19.06 -21.32 -23.48
CA ARG A 13 -19.20 -21.61 -24.91
C ARG A 13 -20.07 -20.53 -25.54
N LEU A 14 -19.60 -19.90 -26.61
CA LEU A 14 -20.31 -18.82 -27.29
C LEU A 14 -19.99 -18.83 -28.79
N HIS A 15 -20.92 -18.35 -29.60
CA HIS A 15 -20.65 -18.05 -31.01
C HIS A 15 -20.04 -16.65 -31.11
N ASN A 16 -18.77 -16.55 -31.47
CA ASN A 16 -18.02 -15.31 -31.36
C ASN A 16 -18.20 -14.44 -32.62
N PRO A 17 -18.86 -13.27 -32.56
CA PRO A 17 -19.02 -12.40 -33.72
C PRO A 17 -17.68 -11.88 -34.28
N MET A 18 -16.63 -11.81 -33.45
CA MET A 18 -15.27 -11.44 -33.88
C MET A 18 -14.59 -12.55 -34.70
N LYS A 19 -15.17 -13.75 -34.73
CA LYS A 19 -14.71 -14.92 -35.50
C LYS A 19 -15.84 -15.46 -36.38
N ASN A 20 -16.60 -14.57 -37.04
CA ASN A 20 -17.69 -14.96 -37.94
C ASN A 20 -18.73 -15.91 -37.31
N PHE A 21 -19.01 -15.74 -36.02
CA PHE A 21 -19.90 -16.60 -35.23
C PHE A 21 -19.46 -18.08 -35.11
N GLU A 22 -18.17 -18.37 -35.29
CA GLU A 22 -17.62 -19.67 -34.93
C GLU A 22 -17.79 -19.95 -33.43
N LEU A 23 -18.00 -21.23 -33.09
CA LEU A 23 -18.07 -21.66 -31.69
C LEU A 23 -16.70 -21.50 -31.03
N GLU A 24 -16.64 -20.68 -29.99
CA GLU A 24 -15.47 -20.48 -29.15
C GLU A 24 -15.72 -21.07 -27.76
N GLU A 25 -14.73 -21.79 -27.23
CA GLU A 25 -14.68 -22.19 -25.82
C GLU A 25 -13.67 -21.30 -25.07
N GLN A 26 -14.13 -20.65 -24.01
CA GLN A 26 -13.30 -19.83 -23.14
C GLN A 26 -13.13 -20.52 -21.79
N GLN A 27 -11.88 -20.63 -21.34
CA GLN A 27 -11.58 -21.20 -20.02
C GLN A 27 -11.88 -20.19 -18.90
N ILE A 28 -12.48 -20.70 -17.82
CA ILE A 28 -12.77 -19.96 -16.60
C ILE A 28 -12.27 -20.82 -15.43
N GLU A 29 -11.45 -20.28 -14.55
CA GLU A 29 -11.05 -20.97 -13.32
C GLU A 29 -11.66 -20.32 -12.10
N TYR A 30 -12.21 -21.13 -11.21
CA TYR A 30 -12.66 -20.72 -9.88
C TYR A 30 -11.58 -21.16 -8.90
N ARG A 31 -10.96 -20.22 -8.18
CA ARG A 31 -9.91 -20.49 -7.20
C ARG A 31 -10.40 -20.10 -5.81
N LEU A 32 -10.11 -20.92 -4.81
CA LEU A 32 -10.35 -20.60 -3.41
C LEU A 32 -9.02 -20.25 -2.75
N ASP A 33 -8.94 -19.08 -2.13
CA ASP A 33 -7.79 -18.70 -1.31
C ASP A 33 -7.96 -19.30 0.10
N PRO A 34 -7.08 -20.24 0.52
CA PRO A 34 -7.20 -20.89 1.82
C PRO A 34 -6.87 -19.97 3.00
N LEU A 35 -6.23 -18.80 2.76
CA LEU A 35 -5.91 -17.84 3.80
C LEU A 35 -7.13 -16.98 4.17
N THR A 36 -7.88 -16.54 3.15
CA THR A 36 -9.03 -15.64 3.33
C THR A 36 -10.37 -16.37 3.31
N GLY A 37 -10.43 -17.57 2.72
CA GLY A 37 -11.66 -18.30 2.45
C GLY A 37 -12.44 -17.76 1.25
N GLU A 38 -11.89 -16.78 0.54
CA GLU A 38 -12.55 -16.08 -0.55
C GLU A 38 -12.37 -16.80 -1.88
N SER A 39 -13.41 -16.77 -2.71
CA SER A 39 -13.36 -17.31 -4.07
C SER A 39 -13.00 -16.22 -5.08
N THR A 40 -12.11 -16.53 -6.01
CA THR A 40 -11.68 -15.64 -7.10
C THR A 40 -11.88 -16.30 -8.46
N LEU A 41 -12.23 -15.51 -9.47
CA LEU A 41 -12.38 -15.92 -10.85
C LEU A 41 -11.16 -15.54 -11.68
N ILE A 42 -10.58 -16.51 -12.39
CA ILE A 42 -9.58 -16.26 -13.43
C ILE A 42 -10.24 -16.40 -14.78
N THR A 43 -10.34 -15.29 -15.51
CA THR A 43 -11.01 -15.19 -16.81
C THR A 43 -10.09 -14.53 -17.84
N PRO A 44 -9.18 -15.27 -18.50
CA PRO A 44 -8.19 -14.71 -19.43
C PRO A 44 -8.80 -13.90 -20.57
N GLY A 45 -9.90 -14.38 -21.16
CA GLY A 45 -10.59 -13.66 -22.24
C GLY A 45 -11.10 -12.27 -21.83
N ARG A 46 -11.49 -12.10 -20.55
CA ARG A 46 -11.88 -10.80 -19.99
C ARG A 46 -10.66 -9.91 -19.73
N ALA A 47 -9.52 -10.49 -19.33
CA ALA A 47 -8.32 -9.72 -19.03
C ALA A 47 -7.86 -8.88 -20.25
N GLU A 48 -7.83 -9.48 -21.44
CA GLU A 48 -7.49 -8.78 -22.69
C GLU A 48 -8.48 -7.65 -23.02
N TYR A 49 -9.78 -7.88 -22.77
CA TYR A 49 -10.80 -6.84 -22.95
C TYR A 49 -10.60 -5.64 -22.02
N VAL A 50 -10.24 -5.88 -20.75
CA VAL A 50 -10.10 -4.81 -19.75
C VAL A 50 -8.74 -4.11 -19.84
N LYS A 51 -7.67 -4.80 -20.26
CA LYS A 51 -6.29 -4.28 -20.28
C LYS A 51 -6.16 -2.91 -20.95
N LYS A 52 -6.90 -2.67 -22.03
CA LYS A 52 -6.89 -1.39 -22.77
C LYS A 52 -7.37 -0.16 -21.96
N TYR A 53 -8.07 -0.38 -20.85
CA TYR A 53 -8.53 0.71 -19.97
C TYR A 53 -7.52 1.06 -18.88
N PHE A 54 -6.49 0.22 -18.68
CA PHE A 54 -5.36 0.54 -17.82
C PHE A 54 -4.32 1.29 -18.65
N VAL A 55 -4.40 2.62 -18.61
CA VAL A 55 -3.50 3.53 -19.33
C VAL A 55 -2.62 4.23 -18.30
N GLU A 56 -1.31 4.24 -18.56
CA GLU A 56 -0.34 5.02 -17.78
C GLU A 56 -0.29 6.45 -18.33
N ASP A 57 -0.40 7.43 -17.44
CA ASP A 57 -0.29 8.86 -17.78
C ASP A 57 0.86 9.49 -16.98
N GLU A 58 2.06 9.37 -17.53
CA GLU A 58 3.29 9.88 -16.91
C GLU A 58 3.30 11.41 -16.78
N GLU A 59 2.65 12.14 -17.70
CA GLU A 59 2.57 13.59 -17.61
C GLU A 59 1.64 14.01 -16.48
N ALA A 60 0.49 13.37 -16.32
CA ALA A 60 -0.39 13.61 -15.19
C ALA A 60 0.28 13.27 -13.86
N LEU A 61 1.04 12.16 -13.81
CA LEU A 61 1.80 11.78 -12.63
C LEU A 61 2.87 12.82 -12.28
N GLN A 62 3.61 13.30 -13.27
CA GLN A 62 4.64 14.33 -13.07
C GLN A 62 4.03 15.65 -12.58
N ARG A 63 2.93 16.11 -13.19
CA ARG A 63 2.19 17.30 -12.73
C ARG A 63 1.72 17.14 -11.27
N PHE A 64 1.17 15.97 -10.93
CA PHE A 64 0.75 15.68 -9.56
C PHE A 64 1.91 15.80 -8.56
N PHE A 65 3.10 15.28 -8.88
CA PHE A 65 4.27 15.41 -8.00
C PHE A 65 4.73 16.86 -7.84
N GLU A 66 4.69 17.67 -8.90
CA GLU A 66 5.07 19.08 -8.86
C GLU A 66 4.09 19.91 -8.02
N GLU A 67 2.79 19.76 -8.28
CA GLU A 67 1.73 20.50 -7.60
C GLU A 67 1.64 20.12 -6.11
N SER A 68 1.74 18.84 -5.78
CA SER A 68 1.66 18.35 -4.38
C SER A 68 2.85 18.74 -3.52
N ARG A 69 3.98 19.13 -4.12
CA ARG A 69 5.17 19.56 -3.37
C ARG A 69 4.93 20.86 -2.62
N ALA A 70 4.16 21.77 -3.22
CA ALA A 70 3.86 23.05 -2.62
C ALA A 70 3.09 22.86 -1.29
N GLY A 71 3.76 23.15 -0.18
CA GLY A 71 3.15 23.07 1.16
C GLY A 71 3.13 21.67 1.79
N CYS A 72 3.68 20.65 1.13
CA CYS A 72 3.77 19.29 1.65
C CYS A 72 4.39 19.29 3.07
N PRO A 73 3.70 18.75 4.09
CA PRO A 73 4.20 18.74 5.46
C PRO A 73 5.30 17.71 5.69
N PHE A 74 5.58 16.84 4.71
CA PHE A 74 6.53 15.74 4.83
C PHE A 74 7.89 16.03 4.18
N CYS A 75 7.99 17.06 3.35
CA CYS A 75 9.28 17.51 2.82
C CYS A 75 10.20 18.00 3.95
N GLU A 76 11.50 17.79 3.80
CA GLU A 76 12.52 18.07 4.83
C GLU A 76 12.45 19.50 5.39
N GLU A 77 12.19 20.48 4.51
CA GLU A 77 12.07 21.90 4.87
C GLU A 77 10.87 22.21 5.80
N ASN A 78 9.83 21.37 5.78
CA ASN A 78 8.59 21.58 6.53
C ASN A 78 8.38 20.58 7.66
N LEU A 79 9.00 19.40 7.57
CA LEU A 79 8.74 18.27 8.44
C LEU A 79 8.91 18.61 9.92
N TRP A 80 10.01 19.27 10.28
CA TRP A 80 10.33 19.56 11.67
C TRP A 80 9.38 20.57 12.31
N SER A 81 8.81 21.49 11.53
CA SER A 81 7.87 22.50 12.02
C SER A 81 6.41 22.04 11.96
N LYS A 82 6.06 21.10 11.08
CA LYS A 82 4.67 20.66 10.85
C LYS A 82 4.31 19.27 11.37
N ALA A 83 5.29 18.36 11.52
CA ALA A 83 4.99 17.02 12.03
C ALA A 83 4.43 17.11 13.45
N ALA A 84 3.45 16.25 13.77
CA ALA A 84 2.99 16.09 15.14
C ALA A 84 4.10 15.44 16.01
N ARG A 85 3.87 15.37 17.31
CA ARG A 85 4.79 14.74 18.27
C ARG A 85 4.04 13.71 19.09
N PHE A 86 4.65 12.56 19.29
CA PHE A 86 4.18 11.60 20.28
C PHE A 86 4.23 12.24 21.67
N PRO A 87 3.30 11.89 22.56
CA PRO A 87 3.43 12.18 23.98
C PRO A 87 4.77 11.69 24.53
N SER A 88 5.39 12.45 25.44
CA SER A 88 6.73 12.16 25.97
C SER A 88 6.79 10.90 26.84
N ASP A 89 5.65 10.46 27.37
CA ASP A 89 5.49 9.18 28.07
C ASP A 89 5.44 7.98 27.10
N LEU A 90 5.15 8.21 25.82
CA LEU A 90 5.29 7.22 24.76
C LEU A 90 6.69 7.29 24.12
N ILE A 91 7.04 8.40 23.46
CA ILE A 91 8.36 8.63 22.86
C ILE A 91 8.88 9.98 23.38
N GLU A 92 9.95 9.96 24.17
CA GLU A 92 10.48 11.14 24.85
C GLU A 92 10.85 12.27 23.88
N GLU A 93 11.50 11.94 22.76
CA GLU A 93 11.88 12.89 21.72
C GLU A 93 10.69 13.35 20.84
N GLY A 94 9.51 12.76 21.04
CA GLY A 94 8.28 13.01 20.30
C GLY A 94 8.27 12.49 18.85
N VAL A 95 9.41 12.04 18.33
CA VAL A 95 9.55 11.40 17.00
C VAL A 95 10.59 10.30 17.05
N VAL A 96 10.52 9.35 16.13
CA VAL A 96 11.59 8.37 15.90
C VAL A 96 12.27 8.68 14.58
N LYS A 97 13.56 9.02 14.63
CA LYS A 97 14.39 9.27 13.43
C LYS A 97 15.42 8.17 13.26
N LEU A 98 15.42 7.51 12.10
CA LEU A 98 16.44 6.52 11.71
C LEU A 98 16.96 6.86 10.33
N GLY A 99 18.18 7.43 10.26
CA GLY A 99 18.72 7.95 9.00
C GLY A 99 17.84 9.08 8.46
N ASP A 100 17.35 8.88 7.24
CA ASP A 100 16.46 9.83 6.55
C ASP A 100 14.96 9.52 6.75
N VAL A 101 14.63 8.45 7.48
CA VAL A 101 13.26 8.10 7.82
C VAL A 101 12.86 8.73 9.15
N VAL A 102 11.65 9.28 9.18
CA VAL A 102 11.06 9.88 10.39
C VAL A 102 9.66 9.33 10.63
N ALA A 103 9.42 8.81 11.82
CA ALA A 103 8.11 8.35 12.28
C ALA A 103 7.57 9.29 13.38
N PHE A 104 6.30 9.66 13.26
CA PHE A 104 5.60 10.58 14.18
C PHE A 104 4.09 10.26 14.15
N PRO A 105 3.27 10.71 15.13
CA PRO A 105 1.86 10.35 15.13
C PRO A 105 1.10 11.04 14.01
N SER A 106 0.06 10.38 13.48
CA SER A 106 -0.86 11.04 12.54
C SER A 106 -1.59 12.19 13.23
N LEU A 107 -1.69 13.34 12.56
CA LEU A 107 -2.50 14.47 13.02
C LEU A 107 -4.01 14.13 13.00
N PHE A 108 -4.42 13.27 12.08
CA PHE A 108 -5.78 12.78 11.93
C PHE A 108 -5.76 11.26 12.09
N ALA A 109 -5.70 10.81 13.34
CA ALA A 109 -5.59 9.41 13.69
C ALA A 109 -6.88 8.64 13.35
N HIS A 110 -6.73 7.38 12.91
CA HIS A 110 -7.84 6.45 12.66
C HIS A 110 -7.81 5.22 13.59
N SER A 111 -6.95 5.24 14.62
CA SER A 111 -6.75 4.22 15.65
C SER A 111 -6.12 4.86 16.88
N GLU A 112 -6.15 4.18 18.03
CA GLU A 112 -5.58 4.69 19.31
C GLU A 112 -4.09 4.99 19.17
N TYR A 113 -3.38 4.12 18.45
CA TYR A 113 -2.00 4.31 18.05
C TYR A 113 -1.91 4.40 16.53
N ASN A 114 -1.50 5.56 16.03
CA ASN A 114 -1.45 5.84 14.61
C ASN A 114 -0.19 6.63 14.27
N ALA A 115 0.75 6.00 13.55
CA ALA A 115 2.00 6.63 13.16
C ALA A 115 2.10 6.77 11.64
N VAL A 116 2.57 7.94 11.20
CA VAL A 116 2.99 8.19 9.82
C VAL A 116 4.50 8.04 9.77
N ILE A 117 5.00 7.41 8.71
CA ILE A 117 6.44 7.22 8.48
C ILE A 117 6.81 7.82 7.13
N VAL A 118 7.65 8.85 7.15
CA VAL A 118 8.17 9.52 5.96
C VAL A 118 9.38 8.74 5.43
N LEU A 119 9.30 8.33 4.16
CA LEU A 119 10.26 7.42 3.51
C LEU A 119 11.42 8.17 2.84
N GLY A 120 12.21 8.92 3.62
CA GLY A 120 13.36 9.67 3.12
C GLY A 120 13.08 11.16 2.93
N LYS A 121 13.95 11.84 2.17
CA LYS A 121 13.91 13.30 1.97
C LYS A 121 13.18 13.72 0.69
N GLN A 122 13.04 12.79 -0.25
CA GLN A 122 12.41 13.03 -1.54
C GLN A 122 10.91 13.27 -1.36
N HIS A 123 10.37 14.28 -2.04
CA HIS A 123 8.93 14.57 -2.05
C HIS A 123 8.11 13.40 -2.64
N ALA A 124 8.62 12.79 -3.70
CA ALA A 124 8.02 11.64 -4.35
C ALA A 124 9.10 10.60 -4.66
N LEU A 125 8.71 9.32 -4.61
CA LEU A 125 9.51 8.18 -5.03
C LEU A 125 8.70 7.39 -6.06
N ARG A 126 9.31 7.06 -7.19
CA ARG A 126 8.81 6.05 -8.13
C ARG A 126 8.95 4.67 -7.50
N LEU A 127 8.12 3.71 -7.92
CA LEU A 127 8.22 2.31 -7.47
C LEU A 127 9.63 1.72 -7.63
N SER A 128 10.33 2.09 -8.70
CA SER A 128 11.71 1.66 -8.96
C SER A 128 12.77 2.29 -8.04
N GLU A 129 12.43 3.38 -7.34
CA GLU A 129 13.34 4.10 -6.43
C GLU A 129 13.25 3.59 -4.99
N PHE A 130 12.19 2.84 -4.65
CA PHE A 130 12.13 2.10 -3.41
C PHE A 130 13.29 1.10 -3.36
N ASN A 131 14.03 1.13 -2.26
CA ASN A 131 15.17 0.26 -2.08
C ASN A 131 15.20 -0.31 -0.66
N ARG A 132 16.05 -1.32 -0.48
CA ARG A 132 16.19 -2.05 0.78
C ARG A 132 16.52 -1.15 1.96
N SER A 133 17.31 -0.09 1.76
CA SER A 133 17.70 0.81 2.85
C SER A 133 16.50 1.57 3.40
N ILE A 134 15.72 2.21 2.51
CA ILE A 134 14.51 2.97 2.87
C ILE A 134 13.51 2.07 3.62
N LEU A 135 13.19 0.89 3.05
CA LEU A 135 12.21 -0.02 3.64
C LEU A 135 12.69 -0.60 4.98
N SER A 136 13.97 -0.95 5.09
CA SER A 136 14.53 -1.46 6.34
C SER A 136 14.51 -0.39 7.44
N GLN A 137 14.81 0.87 7.12
CA GLN A 137 14.74 1.97 8.08
C GLN A 137 13.29 2.24 8.51
N ALA A 138 12.34 2.22 7.57
CA ALA A 138 10.91 2.39 7.85
C ALA A 138 10.35 1.30 8.77
N ILE A 139 10.63 0.03 8.46
CA ILE A 139 10.21 -1.09 9.30
C ILE A 139 10.90 -1.03 10.68
N SER A 140 12.16 -0.59 10.74
CA SER A 140 12.87 -0.42 12.01
C SER A 140 12.28 0.70 12.85
N ALA A 141 11.91 1.83 12.24
CA ALA A 141 11.26 2.94 12.93
C ALA A 141 9.88 2.52 13.46
N ALA A 142 9.09 1.83 12.63
CA ALA A 142 7.82 1.23 13.05
C ALA A 142 8.01 0.29 14.25
N LYS A 143 9.04 -0.57 14.22
CA LYS A 143 9.33 -1.49 15.32
C LYS A 143 9.67 -0.76 16.62
N VAL A 144 10.39 0.37 16.57
CA VAL A 144 10.67 1.18 17.76
C VAL A 144 9.37 1.70 18.36
N VAL A 145 8.50 2.30 17.54
CA VAL A 145 7.19 2.81 17.97
C VAL A 145 6.32 1.69 18.54
N LEU A 146 6.18 0.57 17.82
CA LEU A 146 5.37 -0.57 18.23
C LEU A 146 5.86 -1.22 19.53
N ARG A 147 7.18 -1.39 19.69
CA ARG A 147 7.72 -1.91 20.95
C ARG A 147 7.33 -1.03 22.13
N ARG A 148 7.40 0.29 21.93
CA ARG A 148 7.08 1.23 22.98
C ARG A 148 5.61 1.25 23.33
N ILE A 149 4.75 1.14 22.32
CA ILE A 149 3.30 0.92 22.49
C ILE A 149 3.05 -0.35 23.32
N CYS A 150 3.63 -1.50 22.95
CA CYS A 150 3.43 -2.74 23.70
C CYS A 150 3.94 -2.69 25.15
N GLU A 151 4.92 -1.84 25.44
CA GLU A 151 5.45 -1.64 26.80
C GLU A 151 4.49 -0.79 27.66
N VAL A 152 3.82 0.21 27.08
CA VAL A 152 2.91 1.11 27.81
C VAL A 152 1.45 0.65 27.81
N ASP A 153 1.04 -0.07 26.78
CA ASP A 153 -0.29 -0.66 26.62
C ASP A 153 -0.16 -2.14 26.22
N PRO A 154 -0.12 -3.04 27.22
CA PRO A 154 -0.05 -4.48 26.98
C PRO A 154 -1.29 -5.06 26.30
N ASP A 155 -2.41 -4.34 26.21
CA ASP A 155 -3.65 -4.84 25.59
C ASP A 155 -3.62 -4.75 24.07
N VAL A 156 -2.73 -3.95 23.49
CA VAL A 156 -2.47 -3.92 22.03
C VAL A 156 -1.87 -5.26 21.58
N LYS A 157 -2.64 -6.06 20.84
CA LYS A 157 -2.22 -7.39 20.35
C LYS A 157 -1.80 -7.42 18.89
N TYR A 158 -2.27 -6.45 18.10
CA TYR A 158 -2.12 -6.45 16.66
C TYR A 158 -1.60 -5.11 16.18
N ALA A 159 -0.74 -5.17 15.18
CA ALA A 159 -0.21 -4.01 14.48
C ALA A 159 -0.30 -4.25 12.98
N ALA A 160 -0.60 -3.19 12.24
CA ALA A 160 -0.57 -3.19 10.79
C ALA A 160 0.48 -2.20 10.31
N PHE A 161 1.28 -2.63 9.34
CA PHE A 161 2.17 -1.75 8.59
C PHE A 161 1.62 -1.66 7.17
N VAL A 162 1.15 -0.47 6.79
CA VAL A 162 0.43 -0.25 5.53
C VAL A 162 1.09 0.90 4.78
N ILE A 163 1.20 0.75 3.46
CA ILE A 163 1.63 1.81 2.55
C ILE A 163 0.56 1.93 1.47
N ASN A 164 -0.01 3.13 1.33
CA ASN A 164 -0.77 3.52 0.16
C ASN A 164 0.16 4.27 -0.79
N TYR A 165 0.05 4.00 -2.09
CA TYR A 165 0.91 4.60 -3.10
C TYR A 165 0.07 5.21 -4.23
N LEU A 166 0.15 6.53 -4.38
CA LEU A 166 -0.61 7.35 -5.33
C LEU A 166 -2.12 7.45 -5.03
N PRO A 167 -2.82 8.46 -5.59
CA PRO A 167 -4.23 8.73 -5.27
C PRO A 167 -5.20 7.54 -5.45
N PRO A 168 -5.07 6.65 -6.47
CA PRO A 168 -5.95 5.50 -6.61
C PRO A 168 -5.90 4.50 -5.43
N ALA A 169 -4.81 4.51 -4.65
CA ALA A 169 -4.66 3.71 -3.44
C ALA A 169 -5.05 4.46 -2.15
N GLY A 170 -5.55 5.71 -2.26
CA GLY A 170 -5.92 6.53 -1.11
C GLY A 170 -4.74 7.18 -0.40
N SER A 171 -3.69 7.55 -1.15
CA SER A 171 -2.59 8.40 -0.67
C SER A 171 -2.83 9.88 -0.93
#